data_AF-A1BXJ4-F1
#
_entry.id   AF-A1BXJ4-F1
#
_cell.length_a   1.000
_cell.length_b   1.000
_cell.length_c   1.000
_cell.angle_alpha   90.00
_cell.angle_beta   90.00
_cell.angle_gamma   90.00
#
_symmetry.space_group_name_H-M   'P 1'
#
loop_
_entity.id
_entity.type
_entity.pdbx_description
1 polymer ?
#
loop_
_entity_poly.entity_id
_entity_poly.type
_entity_poly.pdbx_seq_one_letter_code
_entity_poly.pdbx_strand_id
1 'polypeptide(L)'
;NCFLQFCKEIKSDVDEKLVLQFAKICAGNTCPMDAAVGGIVAQEVLKACSGKFTPIYQWLYYDALECLPVAGVTEADAQPLGSRYDAQIAIFGRKFQEQLADAKWFIVGAGAIGCELLKNFGMLGLGVGKGQIFVTDMDLIEKSNLNRQFLFRPHDVQKPKALTAAAAIKRMNPDVKVTAYELRVGAETEKVFSESFFGKLHGVANALDNVDARIYMDRKCIFNRIPLVETGTLGTMGNVQVIVPFATESYSSSQDPPEKSIPICTLKNFPNAIEHTLQWARDAFEGVFKQSAENAAQYIADPQFTERIIKLPGIQPLEILDSIKKALID
;
A
#
# COMPACT_ATOMS: atom_id res chain seq x y z
N ASN A 1 7.70 19.19 -38.54
CA ASN A 1 7.71 19.41 -37.07
C ASN A 1 9.06 20.02 -36.71
N CYS A 2 9.07 21.27 -36.22
CA CYS A 2 10.32 22.00 -35.95
C CYS A 2 11.21 21.31 -34.90
N PHE A 3 10.61 20.65 -33.90
CA PHE A 3 11.36 19.95 -32.86
C PHE A 3 12.12 18.74 -33.41
N LEU A 4 11.49 17.94 -34.28
CA LEU A 4 12.16 16.81 -34.93
C LEU A 4 13.36 17.25 -35.77
N GLN A 5 13.22 18.37 -36.50
CA GLN A 5 14.31 18.92 -37.30
C GLN A 5 15.48 19.36 -36.41
N PHE A 6 15.19 20.05 -35.31
CA PHE A 6 16.19 20.42 -34.30
C PHE A 6 16.92 19.20 -33.73
N CYS A 7 16.21 18.13 -33.38
CA CYS A 7 16.85 16.89 -32.92
C CYS A 7 17.75 16.25 -33.99
N LYS A 8 17.32 16.27 -35.26
CA LYS A 8 18.10 15.75 -36.40
C LYS A 8 19.37 16.56 -36.68
N GLU A 9 19.37 17.85 -36.38
CA GLU A 9 20.56 18.70 -36.48
C GLU A 9 21.61 18.36 -35.41
N ILE A 10 21.19 17.95 -34.21
CA ILE A 10 22.09 17.49 -33.15
C ILE A 10 22.59 16.07 -33.43
N LYS A 11 21.70 15.17 -33.85
CA LYS A 11 21.98 13.78 -34.15
C LYS A 11 21.11 13.31 -35.32
N SER A 12 21.73 12.93 -36.44
CA SER A 12 21.00 12.63 -37.68
C SER A 12 20.09 11.38 -37.58
N ASP A 13 20.44 10.41 -36.74
CA ASP A 13 19.82 9.08 -36.59
C ASP A 13 18.91 8.98 -35.35
N VAL A 14 18.06 9.98 -35.11
CA VAL A 14 17.08 9.94 -34.02
C VAL A 14 15.91 9.01 -34.30
N ASP A 15 15.36 8.39 -33.24
CA ASP A 15 14.06 7.73 -33.32
C ASP A 15 12.96 8.79 -33.49
N GLU A 16 12.51 8.96 -34.74
CA GLU A 16 11.51 9.96 -35.08
C GLU A 16 10.19 9.75 -34.33
N LYS A 17 9.79 8.50 -34.07
CA LYS A 17 8.54 8.20 -33.37
C LYS A 17 8.62 8.66 -31.93
N LEU A 18 9.72 8.35 -31.25
CA LEU A 18 9.96 8.76 -29.88
C LEU A 18 10.05 10.30 -29.76
N VAL A 19 10.81 10.94 -30.65
CA VAL A 19 10.97 12.41 -30.66
C VAL A 19 9.64 13.12 -30.92
N LEU A 20 8.85 12.63 -31.88
CA LEU A 20 7.51 13.17 -32.14
C LEU A 20 6.55 12.90 -30.98
N GLN A 21 6.66 11.74 -30.31
CA GLN A 21 5.84 11.44 -29.15
C GLN A 21 6.18 12.36 -27.97
N PHE A 22 7.47 12.58 -27.69
CA PHE A 22 7.92 13.57 -26.72
C PHE A 22 7.36 14.95 -27.03
N ALA A 23 7.48 15.42 -28.28
CA ALA A 23 6.98 16.72 -28.70
C ALA A 23 5.47 16.90 -28.51
N LYS A 24 4.68 15.81 -28.57
CA LYS A 24 3.23 15.85 -28.32
C LYS A 24 2.89 16.03 -26.85
N ILE A 25 3.69 15.48 -25.94
CA ILE A 25 3.36 15.39 -24.50
C ILE A 25 4.26 16.26 -23.61
N CYS A 26 5.27 16.94 -24.16
CA CYS A 26 6.29 17.66 -23.38
C CYS A 26 5.75 18.84 -22.56
N ALA A 27 4.60 19.39 -22.93
CA ALA A 27 3.90 20.42 -22.15
C ALA A 27 3.06 19.85 -21.00
N GLY A 28 2.90 18.52 -20.95
CA GLY A 28 2.09 17.84 -19.97
C GLY A 28 2.81 17.60 -18.65
N ASN A 29 2.01 17.38 -17.60
CA ASN A 29 2.48 16.93 -16.30
C ASN A 29 1.43 15.98 -15.68
N THR A 30 1.90 14.92 -15.03
CA THR A 30 1.07 14.00 -14.25
C THR A 30 1.76 13.61 -12.93
N CYS A 31 0.98 13.63 -11.85
CA CYS A 31 1.53 13.44 -10.50
C CYS A 31 2.20 12.07 -10.23
N PRO A 32 1.90 10.95 -10.92
CA PRO A 32 2.64 9.71 -10.75
C PRO A 32 4.11 9.84 -11.21
N MET A 33 4.36 10.56 -12.30
CA MET A 33 5.74 10.84 -12.76
C MET A 33 6.46 11.74 -11.76
N ASP A 34 5.80 12.80 -11.29
CA ASP A 34 6.34 13.67 -10.24
C ASP A 34 6.66 12.90 -8.95
N ALA A 35 5.81 11.95 -8.55
CA ALA A 35 6.02 11.14 -7.36
C ALA A 35 7.21 10.18 -7.52
N ALA A 36 7.32 9.50 -8.67
CA ALA A 36 8.41 8.58 -8.95
C ALA A 36 9.76 9.31 -9.02
N VAL A 37 9.85 10.36 -9.85
CA VAL A 37 11.08 11.16 -10.01
C VAL A 37 11.40 11.89 -8.72
N GLY A 38 10.40 12.47 -8.04
CA GLY A 38 10.57 13.14 -6.76
C GLY A 38 11.12 12.23 -5.67
N GLY A 39 10.64 10.98 -5.59
CA GLY A 39 11.18 9.97 -4.66
C GLY A 39 12.64 9.61 -4.95
N ILE A 40 12.97 9.40 -6.22
CA ILE A 40 14.35 9.11 -6.65
C ILE A 40 15.27 10.29 -6.31
N VAL A 41 14.90 11.51 -6.71
CA VAL A 41 15.70 12.72 -6.46
C VAL A 41 15.87 12.98 -4.96
N ALA A 42 14.80 12.84 -4.17
CA ALA A 42 14.88 12.98 -2.72
C ALA A 42 15.87 11.97 -2.11
N GLN A 43 15.88 10.72 -2.60
CA GLN A 43 16.84 9.72 -2.16
C GLN A 43 18.27 10.09 -2.57
N GLU A 44 18.50 10.61 -3.79
CA GLU A 44 19.83 11.09 -4.22
C GLU A 44 20.35 12.25 -3.36
N VAL A 45 19.47 13.17 -2.96
CA VAL A 45 19.83 14.25 -2.02
C VAL A 45 20.31 13.67 -0.69
N LEU A 46 19.63 12.64 -0.16
CA LEU A 46 20.05 11.95 1.06
C LEU A 46 21.40 11.23 0.87
N LYS A 47 21.66 10.62 -0.29
CA LYS A 47 22.96 9.99 -0.57
C LYS A 47 24.08 11.03 -0.57
N ALA A 48 23.86 12.17 -1.22
CA ALA A 48 24.84 13.24 -1.31
C ALA A 48 25.20 13.84 0.05
N CYS A 49 24.23 14.05 0.94
CA CYS A 49 24.50 14.66 2.25
C CYS A 49 24.96 13.66 3.33
N SER A 50 24.75 12.36 3.14
CA SER A 50 25.11 11.33 4.13
C SER A 50 26.31 10.47 3.75
N GLY A 51 26.69 10.41 2.47
CA GLY A 51 27.68 9.46 1.97
C GLY A 51 27.21 8.00 2.03
N LYS A 52 25.92 7.75 2.24
CA LYS A 52 25.32 6.42 2.36
C LYS A 52 24.62 6.03 1.06
N PHE A 53 24.82 4.78 0.62
CA PHE A 53 24.36 4.18 -0.64
C PHE A 53 25.07 4.71 -1.90
N THR A 54 25.04 3.90 -2.95
CA THR A 54 25.64 4.24 -4.25
C THR A 54 24.75 5.25 -4.99
N PRO A 55 25.26 6.43 -5.38
CA PRO A 55 24.53 7.40 -6.19
C PRO A 55 24.31 6.91 -7.62
N ILE A 56 23.32 7.50 -8.29
CA ILE A 56 23.20 7.37 -9.74
C ILE A 56 24.41 8.06 -10.40
N TYR A 57 25.06 7.39 -11.35
CA TYR A 57 26.22 7.92 -12.07
C TYR A 57 26.01 7.80 -13.59
N GLN A 58 25.69 8.86 -14.32
CA GLN A 58 25.33 10.23 -13.91
C GLN A 58 23.92 10.62 -14.38
N TRP A 59 23.43 9.93 -15.39
CA TRP A 59 22.17 10.23 -16.07
C TRP A 59 21.21 9.06 -15.86
N LEU A 60 20.00 9.38 -15.41
CA LEU A 60 18.88 8.46 -15.38
C LEU A 60 17.78 9.05 -16.26
N TYR A 61 17.51 8.39 -17.39
CA TYR A 61 16.33 8.67 -18.20
C TYR A 61 15.26 7.64 -17.83
N TYR A 62 14.05 8.11 -17.62
CA TYR A 62 12.90 7.27 -17.26
C TYR A 62 11.69 7.74 -18.06
N ASP A 63 11.00 6.78 -18.67
CA ASP A 63 9.73 6.99 -19.36
C ASP A 63 8.73 5.89 -18.96
N ALA A 64 7.46 6.16 -19.23
CA ALA A 64 6.34 5.24 -19.02
C ALA A 64 5.40 5.34 -20.22
N LEU A 65 5.96 5.20 -21.42
CA LEU A 65 5.21 5.40 -22.68
C LEU A 65 4.09 4.38 -22.85
N GLU A 66 4.19 3.21 -22.21
CA GLU A 66 3.16 2.17 -22.19
C GLU A 66 1.88 2.63 -21.49
N CYS A 67 1.93 3.70 -20.69
CA CYS A 67 0.75 4.30 -20.06
C CYS A 67 -0.05 5.21 -21.00
N LEU A 68 0.46 5.52 -22.20
CA LEU A 68 -0.26 6.35 -23.15
C LEU A 68 -1.47 5.62 -23.74
N PRO A 69 -2.58 6.32 -24.06
CA PRO A 69 -3.74 5.68 -24.66
C PRO A 69 -3.38 5.01 -25.99
N VAL A 70 -3.76 3.73 -26.15
CA VAL A 70 -3.40 2.90 -27.32
C VAL A 70 -3.88 3.51 -28.64
N ALA A 71 -5.05 4.15 -28.64
CA ALA A 71 -5.60 4.83 -29.82
C ALA A 71 -4.92 6.18 -30.13
N GLY A 72 -3.98 6.61 -29.28
CA GLY A 72 -3.42 7.95 -29.28
C GLY A 72 -4.40 9.01 -28.78
N VAL A 73 -3.91 10.25 -28.69
CA VAL A 73 -4.69 11.42 -28.28
C VAL A 73 -4.68 12.42 -29.43
N THR A 74 -5.86 12.92 -29.82
CA THR A 74 -5.96 13.93 -30.87
C THR A 74 -5.65 15.32 -30.30
N GLU A 75 -5.19 16.24 -31.15
CA GLU A 75 -4.90 17.62 -30.72
C GLU A 75 -6.14 18.30 -30.12
N ALA A 76 -7.32 18.05 -30.68
CA ALA A 76 -8.58 18.52 -30.11
C ALA A 76 -8.81 17.94 -28.71
N ASP A 77 -8.57 16.65 -28.49
CA ASP A 77 -8.77 16.00 -27.18
C ASP A 77 -7.75 16.45 -26.14
N ALA A 78 -6.57 16.91 -26.56
CA ALA A 78 -5.51 17.42 -25.68
C ALA A 78 -5.62 18.93 -25.37
N GLN A 79 -6.60 19.65 -25.93
CA GLN A 79 -6.74 21.09 -25.69
C GLN A 79 -7.06 21.41 -24.22
N PRO A 80 -6.46 22.47 -23.65
CA PRO A 80 -6.74 22.91 -22.29
C PRO A 80 -8.21 23.34 -22.13
N LEU A 81 -8.75 23.11 -20.93
CA LEU A 81 -10.12 23.47 -20.58
C LEU A 81 -10.20 24.66 -19.61
N GLY A 82 -9.06 25.19 -19.17
CA GLY A 82 -8.99 26.06 -18.00
C GLY A 82 -9.24 25.29 -16.70
N SER A 83 -8.99 23.97 -16.72
CA SER A 83 -9.20 23.09 -15.58
C SER A 83 -7.89 22.83 -14.84
N ARG A 84 -7.98 22.38 -13.59
CA ARG A 84 -6.80 21.94 -12.82
C ARG A 84 -6.11 20.69 -13.39
N TYR A 85 -6.74 20.02 -14.36
CA TYR A 85 -6.23 18.79 -14.99
C TYR A 85 -5.63 19.05 -16.37
N ASP A 86 -5.51 20.30 -16.82
CA ASP A 86 -5.07 20.65 -18.17
C ASP A 86 -3.70 20.05 -18.54
N ALA A 87 -2.75 20.05 -17.59
CA ALA A 87 -1.43 19.45 -17.80
C ALA A 87 -1.50 17.92 -17.98
N GLN A 88 -2.46 17.25 -17.34
CA GLN A 88 -2.69 15.82 -17.50
C GLN A 88 -3.46 15.51 -18.80
N ILE A 89 -4.44 16.34 -19.12
CA ILE A 89 -5.21 16.28 -20.38
C ILE A 89 -4.28 16.42 -21.59
N ALA A 90 -3.23 17.25 -21.50
CA ALA A 90 -2.23 17.35 -22.57
C ALA A 90 -1.50 16.02 -22.87
N ILE A 91 -1.48 15.08 -21.92
CA ILE A 91 -0.86 13.75 -22.08
C ILE A 91 -1.91 12.72 -22.51
N PHE A 92 -3.03 12.64 -21.78
CA PHE A 92 -3.98 11.52 -21.90
C PHE A 92 -5.29 11.87 -22.61
N GLY A 93 -5.57 13.15 -22.83
CA GLY A 93 -6.80 13.65 -23.44
C GLY A 93 -7.97 13.81 -22.46
N ARG A 94 -8.96 14.63 -22.85
CA ARG A 94 -10.17 14.90 -22.05
C ARG A 94 -11.00 13.65 -21.83
N LYS A 95 -11.13 12.79 -22.85
CA LYS A 95 -11.87 11.52 -22.74
C LYS A 95 -11.33 10.61 -21.64
N PHE A 96 -10.00 10.51 -21.51
CA PHE A 96 -9.38 9.71 -20.45
C PHE A 96 -9.61 10.35 -19.08
N GLN A 97 -9.53 11.68 -18.99
CA GLN A 97 -9.84 12.40 -17.75
C GLN A 97 -11.28 12.16 -17.28
N GLU A 98 -12.25 12.10 -18.20
CA GLU A 98 -13.65 11.77 -17.89
C GLU A 98 -13.79 10.34 -17.36
N GLN A 99 -13.04 9.37 -17.92
CA GLN A 99 -13.02 7.99 -17.41
C GLN A 99 -12.47 7.93 -15.98
N LEU A 100 -11.40 8.66 -15.67
CA LEU A 100 -10.88 8.76 -14.31
C LEU A 100 -11.89 9.38 -13.35
N ALA A 101 -12.58 10.44 -13.78
CA ALA A 101 -13.59 11.13 -12.98
C ALA A 101 -14.76 10.20 -12.58
N ASP A 102 -15.14 9.27 -13.46
CA ASP A 102 -16.24 8.32 -13.22
C ASP A 102 -15.78 7.00 -12.56
N ALA A 103 -14.46 6.80 -12.38
CA ALA A 103 -13.91 5.59 -11.81
C ALA A 103 -14.17 5.44 -10.29
N LYS A 104 -14.27 4.18 -9.86
CA LYS A 104 -14.54 3.78 -8.48
C LYS A 104 -13.44 2.84 -8.03
N TRP A 105 -12.65 3.25 -7.06
CA TRP A 105 -11.49 2.48 -6.61
C TRP A 105 -11.50 2.28 -5.11
N PHE A 106 -11.00 1.14 -4.67
CA PHE A 106 -10.86 0.81 -3.26
C PHE A 106 -9.39 0.72 -2.87
N ILE A 107 -8.95 1.60 -1.98
CA ILE A 107 -7.62 1.60 -1.39
C ILE A 107 -7.69 0.85 -0.06
N VAL A 108 -6.86 -0.17 0.09
CA VAL A 108 -6.81 -0.99 1.31
C VAL A 108 -5.55 -0.68 2.10
N GLY A 109 -5.71 0.09 3.18
CA GLY A 109 -4.63 0.66 3.97
C GLY A 109 -4.47 2.17 3.73
N ALA A 110 -4.34 2.93 4.80
CA ALA A 110 -4.10 4.38 4.83
C ALA A 110 -2.74 4.70 5.47
N GLY A 111 -1.80 3.75 5.41
CA GLY A 111 -0.41 3.91 5.83
C GLY A 111 0.44 4.74 4.85
N ALA A 112 1.74 4.46 4.76
CA ALA A 112 2.68 5.23 3.93
C ALA A 112 2.29 5.21 2.45
N ILE A 113 2.14 4.01 1.89
CA ILE A 113 1.66 3.80 0.52
C ILE A 113 0.25 4.36 0.34
N GLY A 114 -0.64 4.12 1.31
CA GLY A 114 -2.03 4.59 1.27
C GLY A 114 -2.14 6.11 1.16
N CYS A 115 -1.29 6.85 1.89
CA CYS A 115 -1.21 8.31 1.79
C CYS A 115 -0.79 8.78 0.39
N GLU A 116 0.23 8.16 -0.21
CA GLU A 116 0.71 8.50 -1.55
C GLU A 116 -0.31 8.14 -2.64
N LEU A 117 -0.96 6.97 -2.53
CA LEU A 117 -2.04 6.55 -3.44
C LEU A 117 -3.21 7.53 -3.37
N LEU A 118 -3.64 7.89 -2.16
CA LEU A 118 -4.73 8.86 -1.95
C LEU A 118 -4.40 10.24 -2.53
N LYS A 119 -3.17 10.72 -2.35
CA LYS A 119 -2.69 11.96 -2.97
C LYS A 119 -2.71 11.85 -4.48
N ASN A 120 -2.16 10.78 -5.05
CA ASN A 120 -2.13 10.57 -6.49
C ASN A 120 -3.55 10.48 -7.05
N PHE A 121 -4.43 9.65 -6.50
CA PHE A 121 -5.81 9.51 -6.97
C PHE A 121 -6.58 10.83 -6.91
N GLY A 122 -6.40 11.59 -5.82
CA GLY A 122 -6.98 12.92 -5.69
C GLY A 122 -6.46 13.91 -6.74
N MET A 123 -5.16 13.93 -7.03
CA MET A 123 -4.56 14.84 -8.01
C MET A 123 -4.83 14.43 -9.46
N LEU A 124 -4.93 13.13 -9.74
CA LEU A 124 -5.37 12.59 -11.03
C LEU A 124 -6.84 12.93 -11.34
N GLY A 125 -7.62 13.37 -10.35
CA GLY A 125 -9.06 13.62 -10.50
C GLY A 125 -9.90 12.34 -10.49
N LEU A 126 -9.41 11.27 -9.86
CA LEU A 126 -10.16 10.02 -9.76
C LEU A 126 -11.40 10.20 -8.87
N GLY A 127 -12.56 9.83 -9.39
CA GLY A 127 -13.81 9.84 -8.63
C GLY A 127 -14.42 11.23 -8.38
N VAL A 128 -13.99 12.26 -9.13
CA VAL A 128 -14.57 13.62 -9.02
C VAL A 128 -15.91 13.75 -9.77
N GLY A 129 -16.15 12.89 -10.76
CA GLY A 129 -17.39 12.79 -11.54
C GLY A 129 -18.42 11.90 -10.85
N LYS A 130 -18.91 10.86 -11.51
CA LYS A 130 -19.84 9.85 -10.94
C LYS A 130 -19.11 8.75 -10.15
N GLY A 131 -17.79 8.86 -10.07
CA GLY A 131 -16.94 7.91 -9.39
C GLY A 131 -16.82 8.14 -7.88
N GLN A 132 -15.91 7.40 -7.24
CA GLN A 132 -15.71 7.42 -5.80
C GLN A 132 -14.41 6.69 -5.39
N ILE A 133 -13.67 7.27 -4.47
CA ILE A 133 -12.58 6.58 -3.76
C ILE A 133 -13.14 5.99 -2.47
N PHE A 134 -12.93 4.70 -2.26
CA PHE A 134 -13.14 4.05 -0.98
C PHE A 134 -11.77 3.83 -0.35
N VAL A 135 -11.62 4.07 0.95
CA VAL A 135 -10.41 3.75 1.70
C VAL A 135 -10.77 3.07 3.01
N THR A 136 -10.01 2.05 3.42
CA THR A 136 -10.19 1.44 4.73
C THR A 136 -8.85 1.28 5.45
N ASP A 137 -8.85 1.52 6.76
CA ASP A 137 -7.73 1.25 7.66
C ASP A 137 -8.27 1.21 9.09
N MET A 138 -7.94 0.17 9.85
CA MET A 138 -8.39 0.01 11.23
C MET A 138 -7.54 0.77 12.25
N ASP A 139 -6.36 1.23 11.84
CA ASP A 139 -5.38 1.78 12.77
C ASP A 139 -5.64 3.26 13.10
N LEU A 140 -5.16 3.62 14.28
CA LEU A 140 -5.01 5.01 14.69
C LEU A 140 -3.63 5.54 14.29
N ILE A 141 -3.51 6.86 14.18
CA ILE A 141 -2.26 7.53 13.85
C ILE A 141 -1.32 7.54 15.06
N GLU A 142 -0.09 7.09 14.84
CA GLU A 142 1.00 7.16 15.81
C GLU A 142 2.06 8.21 15.45
N LYS A 143 2.83 8.67 16.44
CA LYS A 143 3.94 9.60 16.21
C LYS A 143 4.96 9.06 15.22
N SER A 144 5.26 7.76 15.29
CA SER A 144 6.20 7.06 14.41
C SER A 144 5.76 7.07 12.94
N ASN A 145 4.47 7.28 12.67
CA ASN A 145 3.91 7.27 11.32
C ASN A 145 4.21 8.56 10.56
N LEU A 146 4.33 9.69 11.28
CA LEU A 146 4.43 11.03 10.71
C LEU A 146 5.68 11.24 9.84
N ASN A 147 6.71 10.39 9.96
CA ASN A 147 7.91 10.50 9.13
C ASN A 147 7.68 10.09 7.67
N ARG A 148 6.58 9.37 7.38
CA ARG A 148 6.30 8.77 6.05
C ARG A 148 4.83 8.80 5.64
N GLN A 149 3.93 9.23 6.51
CA GLN A 149 2.50 9.34 6.27
C GLN A 149 2.10 10.82 6.28
N PHE A 150 2.55 11.54 5.24
CA PHE A 150 2.55 13.00 5.19
C PHE A 150 1.16 13.65 5.14
N LEU A 151 0.07 12.89 5.02
CA LEU A 151 -1.29 13.40 5.15
C LEU A 151 -1.66 13.70 6.61
N PHE A 152 -0.90 13.17 7.56
CA PHE A 152 -1.14 13.32 8.99
C PHE A 152 -0.27 14.41 9.62
N ARG A 153 -0.73 15.00 10.72
CA ARG A 153 0.00 16.00 11.49
C ARG A 153 0.15 15.57 12.95
N PRO A 154 1.06 16.19 13.73
CA PRO A 154 1.22 15.88 15.15
C PRO A 154 -0.08 15.98 15.96
N HIS A 155 -1.00 16.88 15.59
CA HIS A 155 -2.31 17.02 16.24
C HIS A 155 -3.36 15.97 15.80
N ASP A 156 -3.01 15.08 14.88
CA ASP A 156 -3.86 13.97 14.44
C ASP A 156 -3.54 12.65 15.12
N VAL A 157 -2.52 12.61 15.98
CA VAL A 157 -2.17 11.41 16.75
C VAL A 157 -3.40 10.92 17.54
N GLN A 158 -3.62 9.60 17.56
CA GLN A 158 -4.81 8.91 18.08
C GLN A 158 -6.09 9.08 17.26
N LYS A 159 -6.09 9.81 16.14
CA LYS A 159 -7.24 9.81 15.22
C LYS A 159 -7.16 8.64 14.24
N PRO A 160 -8.30 8.19 13.69
CA PRO A 160 -8.32 7.13 12.68
C PRO A 160 -7.61 7.53 11.39
N LYS A 161 -6.73 6.65 10.88
CA LYS A 161 -5.93 6.94 9.66
C LYS A 161 -6.83 7.20 8.45
N ALA A 162 -7.79 6.31 8.19
CA ALA A 162 -8.64 6.38 6.99
C ALA A 162 -9.46 7.69 6.94
N LEU A 163 -10.13 8.05 8.04
CA LEU A 163 -10.92 9.29 8.12
C LEU A 163 -10.05 10.53 7.98
N THR A 164 -8.91 10.57 8.66
CA THR A 164 -7.98 11.72 8.62
C THR A 164 -7.39 11.91 7.23
N ALA A 165 -7.00 10.81 6.56
CA ALA A 165 -6.45 10.83 5.22
C ALA A 165 -7.50 11.33 4.21
N ALA A 166 -8.73 10.83 4.28
CA ALA A 166 -9.84 11.29 3.45
C ALA A 166 -10.10 12.79 3.60
N ALA A 167 -10.09 13.31 4.84
CA ALA A 167 -10.23 14.74 5.10
C ALA A 167 -9.06 15.55 4.53
N ALA A 168 -7.83 15.03 4.58
CA ALA A 168 -6.66 15.69 4.01
C ALA A 168 -6.74 15.79 2.48
N ILE A 169 -7.14 14.71 1.81
CA ILE A 169 -7.30 14.71 0.35
C ILE A 169 -8.41 15.66 -0.11
N LYS A 170 -9.52 15.73 0.62
CA LYS A 170 -10.59 16.69 0.31
C LYS A 170 -10.15 18.15 0.40
N ARG A 171 -9.14 18.47 1.21
CA ARG A 171 -8.51 19.81 1.21
C ARG A 171 -7.64 20.05 -0.02
N MET A 172 -6.95 19.03 -0.52
CA MET A 172 -6.11 19.13 -1.73
C MET A 172 -6.97 19.21 -3.01
N ASN A 173 -8.06 18.44 -3.04
CA ASN A 173 -9.04 18.45 -4.11
C ASN A 173 -10.48 18.44 -3.55
N PRO A 174 -11.17 19.59 -3.47
CA PRO A 174 -12.53 19.65 -2.95
C PRO A 174 -13.57 18.81 -3.69
N ASP A 175 -13.32 18.53 -4.98
CA ASP A 175 -14.24 17.79 -5.85
C ASP A 175 -14.16 16.27 -5.67
N VAL A 176 -13.13 15.77 -4.97
CA VAL A 176 -12.92 14.33 -4.79
C VAL A 176 -13.96 13.75 -3.82
N LYS A 177 -14.49 12.59 -4.19
CA LYS A 177 -15.46 11.85 -3.38
C LYS A 177 -14.75 10.69 -2.69
N VAL A 178 -14.53 10.82 -1.39
CA VAL A 178 -13.87 9.79 -0.59
C VAL A 178 -14.81 9.27 0.50
N THR A 179 -14.96 7.94 0.58
CA THR A 179 -15.60 7.26 1.70
C THR A 179 -14.57 6.44 2.44
N ALA A 180 -14.39 6.76 3.72
CA ALA A 180 -13.42 6.10 4.58
C ALA A 180 -14.12 5.15 5.56
N TYR A 181 -13.50 4.00 5.80
CA TYR A 181 -13.93 2.98 6.76
C TYR A 181 -12.80 2.73 7.77
N GLU A 182 -13.17 2.49 9.02
CA GLU A 182 -12.26 2.16 10.12
C GLU A 182 -12.21 0.64 10.34
N LEU A 183 -12.20 -0.12 9.25
CA LEU A 183 -12.41 -1.56 9.26
C LEU A 183 -11.17 -2.32 8.79
N ARG A 184 -10.85 -3.42 9.48
CA ARG A 184 -9.88 -4.40 9.02
C ARG A 184 -10.47 -5.15 7.83
N VAL A 185 -9.73 -5.29 6.74
CA VAL A 185 -10.14 -6.24 5.69
C VAL A 185 -9.94 -7.67 6.20
N GLY A 186 -11.01 -8.45 6.14
CA GLY A 186 -11.00 -9.84 6.62
C GLY A 186 -12.40 -10.45 6.53
N ALA A 187 -12.50 -11.73 6.90
CA ALA A 187 -13.76 -12.47 6.86
C ALA A 187 -14.85 -11.81 7.72
N GLU A 188 -14.44 -11.15 8.81
CA GLU A 188 -15.29 -10.45 9.77
C GLU A 188 -15.99 -9.21 9.18
N THR A 189 -15.46 -8.61 8.11
CA THR A 189 -15.99 -7.38 7.51
C THR A 189 -16.68 -7.60 6.16
N GLU A 190 -16.91 -8.84 5.76
CA GLU A 190 -17.58 -9.18 4.48
C GLU A 190 -19.02 -8.68 4.37
N LYS A 191 -19.69 -8.43 5.51
CA LYS A 191 -21.01 -7.79 5.49
C LYS A 191 -20.95 -6.36 4.94
N VAL A 192 -19.84 -5.66 5.16
CA VAL A 192 -19.60 -4.29 4.67
C VAL A 192 -18.94 -4.34 3.29
N PHE A 193 -17.88 -5.13 3.16
CA PHE A 193 -17.16 -5.37 1.91
C PHE A 193 -17.74 -6.58 1.17
N SER A 194 -19.04 -6.50 0.91
CA SER A 194 -19.83 -7.55 0.27
C SER A 194 -19.53 -7.67 -1.23
N GLU A 195 -20.05 -8.73 -1.87
CA GLU A 195 -20.03 -8.85 -3.33
C GLU A 195 -20.65 -7.63 -4.04
N SER A 196 -21.71 -7.05 -3.47
CA SER A 196 -22.31 -5.81 -3.99
C SER A 196 -21.40 -4.59 -3.84
N PHE A 197 -20.54 -4.56 -2.82
CA PHE A 197 -19.51 -3.54 -2.70
C PHE A 197 -18.42 -3.70 -3.76
N PHE A 198 -17.93 -4.92 -3.98
CA PHE A 198 -16.91 -5.20 -5.00
C PHE A 198 -17.45 -5.02 -6.43
N GLY A 199 -18.69 -5.42 -6.69
CA GLY A 199 -19.31 -5.39 -8.02
C GLY A 199 -19.52 -3.99 -8.61
N LYS A 200 -19.34 -2.92 -7.82
CA LYS A 200 -19.35 -1.52 -8.30
C LYS A 200 -17.95 -0.92 -8.48
N LEU A 201 -16.88 -1.65 -8.14
CA LEU A 201 -15.51 -1.15 -8.25
C LEU A 201 -14.98 -1.35 -9.68
N HIS A 202 -14.07 -0.47 -10.07
CA HIS A 202 -13.27 -0.59 -11.28
C HIS A 202 -11.86 -1.12 -10.98
N GLY A 203 -11.41 -1.06 -9.72
CA GLY A 203 -10.12 -1.58 -9.29
C GLY A 203 -9.91 -1.48 -7.78
N VAL A 204 -8.91 -2.21 -7.31
CA VAL A 204 -8.42 -2.21 -5.92
C VAL A 204 -6.93 -1.86 -5.93
N ALA A 205 -6.49 -1.05 -4.98
CA ALA A 205 -5.07 -0.76 -4.75
C ALA A 205 -4.71 -1.11 -3.31
N ASN A 206 -3.81 -2.07 -3.13
CA ASN A 206 -3.35 -2.48 -1.81
C ASN A 206 -2.22 -1.57 -1.32
N ALA A 207 -2.31 -1.20 -0.05
CA ALA A 207 -1.34 -0.46 0.73
C ALA A 207 -1.12 -1.14 2.10
N LEU A 208 -0.98 -2.47 2.04
CA LEU A 208 -0.95 -3.37 3.19
C LEU A 208 0.48 -3.60 3.70
N ASP A 209 0.62 -4.08 4.93
CA ASP A 209 1.91 -4.34 5.58
C ASP A 209 2.13 -5.82 5.94
N ASN A 210 1.12 -6.68 5.77
CA ASN A 210 1.19 -8.10 6.08
C ASN A 210 0.72 -8.96 4.89
N VAL A 211 1.27 -10.17 4.80
CA VAL A 211 1.03 -11.10 3.68
C VAL A 211 -0.39 -11.67 3.72
N ASP A 212 -0.93 -11.94 4.91
CA ASP A 212 -2.28 -12.52 5.06
C ASP A 212 -3.38 -11.64 4.45
N ALA A 213 -3.33 -10.32 4.72
CA ALA A 213 -4.27 -9.38 4.14
C ALA A 213 -4.11 -9.26 2.61
N ARG A 214 -2.88 -9.37 2.08
CA ARG A 214 -2.62 -9.38 0.63
C ARG A 214 -3.27 -10.59 -0.03
N ILE A 215 -3.05 -11.78 0.53
CA ILE A 215 -3.66 -13.03 0.05
C ILE A 215 -5.19 -12.97 0.14
N TYR A 216 -5.74 -12.40 1.22
CA TYR A 216 -7.18 -12.20 1.35
C TYR A 216 -7.73 -11.30 0.24
N MET A 217 -7.10 -10.16 0.00
CA MET A 217 -7.52 -9.22 -1.04
C MET A 217 -7.34 -9.78 -2.45
N ASP A 218 -6.26 -10.51 -2.71
CA ASP A 218 -6.03 -11.23 -3.97
C ASP A 218 -7.20 -12.18 -4.27
N ARG A 219 -7.57 -13.05 -3.30
CA ARG A 219 -8.71 -13.97 -3.44
C ARG A 219 -10.02 -13.24 -3.71
N LYS A 220 -10.29 -12.14 -3.00
CA LYS A 220 -11.52 -11.34 -3.21
C LYS A 220 -11.54 -10.68 -4.60
N CYS A 221 -10.40 -10.16 -5.07
CA CYS A 221 -10.30 -9.55 -6.39
C CYS A 221 -10.49 -10.58 -7.51
N ILE A 222 -9.88 -11.77 -7.39
CA ILE A 222 -10.08 -12.88 -8.35
C ILE A 222 -11.55 -13.28 -8.40
N PHE A 223 -12.16 -13.53 -7.23
CA PHE A 223 -13.56 -13.98 -7.16
C PHE A 223 -14.52 -12.97 -7.81
N ASN A 224 -14.31 -11.68 -7.56
CA ASN A 224 -15.14 -10.60 -8.11
C ASN A 224 -14.69 -10.10 -9.49
N ARG A 225 -13.59 -10.65 -10.05
CA ARG A 225 -13.00 -10.25 -11.34
C ARG A 225 -12.65 -8.76 -11.39
N ILE A 226 -12.08 -8.24 -10.31
CA ILE A 226 -11.67 -6.84 -10.19
C ILE A 226 -10.14 -6.75 -10.33
N PRO A 227 -9.61 -5.80 -11.12
CA PRO A 227 -8.18 -5.52 -11.18
C PRO A 227 -7.60 -5.15 -9.81
N LEU A 228 -6.41 -5.66 -9.51
CA LEU A 228 -5.69 -5.38 -8.27
C LEU A 228 -4.30 -4.83 -8.57
N VAL A 229 -3.95 -3.72 -7.93
CA VAL A 229 -2.59 -3.18 -7.89
C VAL A 229 -2.01 -3.46 -6.51
N GLU A 230 -1.01 -4.34 -6.46
CA GLU A 230 -0.30 -4.73 -5.24
C GLU A 230 1.04 -4.01 -5.16
N THR A 231 1.41 -3.54 -3.96
CA THR A 231 2.66 -2.81 -3.75
C THR A 231 3.26 -3.11 -2.38
N GLY A 232 4.59 -3.15 -2.33
CA GLY A 232 5.35 -3.42 -1.11
C GLY A 232 6.59 -2.53 -1.02
N THR A 233 7.03 -2.26 0.21
CA THR A 233 8.30 -1.55 0.47
C THR A 233 9.03 -2.19 1.64
N LEU A 234 10.36 -2.22 1.57
CA LEU A 234 11.24 -2.65 2.65
C LEU A 234 12.52 -1.81 2.62
N GLY A 235 12.60 -0.81 3.50
CA GLY A 235 13.70 0.16 3.49
C GLY A 235 13.75 0.93 2.17
N THR A 236 14.86 0.80 1.43
CA THR A 236 15.05 1.43 0.10
C THR A 236 14.56 0.55 -1.06
N MET A 237 14.04 -0.65 -0.77
CA MET A 237 13.48 -1.55 -1.78
C MET A 237 11.98 -1.35 -1.89
N GLY A 238 11.44 -1.59 -3.08
CA GLY A 238 10.01 -1.64 -3.31
C GLY A 238 9.68 -2.49 -4.53
N ASN A 239 8.43 -2.97 -4.58
CA ASN A 239 7.90 -3.76 -5.68
C ASN A 239 6.47 -3.33 -6.01
N VAL A 240 6.09 -3.54 -7.26
CA VAL A 240 4.73 -3.33 -7.78
C VAL A 240 4.34 -4.55 -8.60
N GLN A 241 3.14 -5.06 -8.39
CA GLN A 241 2.57 -6.15 -9.18
C GLN A 241 1.15 -5.77 -9.57
N VAL A 242 0.81 -5.94 -10.85
CA VAL A 242 -0.52 -5.63 -11.40
C VAL A 242 -1.21 -6.93 -11.78
N ILE A 243 -2.38 -7.17 -11.20
CA ILE A 243 -3.21 -8.33 -11.45
C ILE A 243 -4.41 -7.89 -12.29
N VAL A 244 -4.46 -8.37 -13.53
CA VAL A 244 -5.54 -8.09 -14.49
C VAL A 244 -6.36 -9.36 -14.71
N PRO A 245 -7.67 -9.35 -14.39
CA PRO A 245 -8.55 -10.49 -14.59
C PRO A 245 -8.45 -11.05 -16.00
N PHE A 246 -8.29 -12.37 -16.12
CA PHE A 246 -8.17 -13.10 -17.39
C PHE A 246 -6.94 -12.79 -18.24
N ALA A 247 -5.95 -12.05 -17.72
CA ALA A 247 -4.73 -11.71 -18.46
C ALA A 247 -3.44 -12.05 -17.71
N THR A 248 -3.39 -11.88 -16.39
CA THR A 248 -2.20 -12.18 -15.58
C THR A 248 -2.50 -13.28 -14.56
N GLU A 249 -1.45 -13.86 -13.97
CA GLU A 249 -1.57 -14.65 -12.75
C GLU A 249 -1.95 -13.77 -11.54
N SER A 250 -2.32 -14.41 -10.44
CA SER A 250 -2.67 -13.72 -9.20
C SER A 250 -1.46 -13.55 -8.28
N TYR A 251 -1.58 -12.70 -7.25
CA TYR A 251 -0.49 -12.52 -6.28
C TYR A 251 -0.08 -13.87 -5.64
N SER A 252 -1.08 -14.66 -5.25
CA SER A 252 -0.88 -15.96 -4.60
C SER A 252 -0.43 -17.09 -5.54
N SER A 253 -0.27 -16.84 -6.84
CA SER A 253 0.24 -17.85 -7.80
C SER A 253 1.76 -18.07 -7.66
N SER A 254 2.45 -17.09 -7.09
CA SER A 254 3.88 -17.16 -6.75
C SER A 254 4.08 -17.28 -5.24
N GLN A 255 5.13 -17.97 -4.81
CA GLN A 255 5.49 -18.08 -3.39
C GLN A 255 6.69 -17.21 -3.06
N ASP A 256 6.47 -16.28 -2.14
CA ASP A 256 7.55 -15.56 -1.49
C ASP A 256 8.29 -16.48 -0.50
N PRO A 257 9.60 -16.28 -0.26
CA PRO A 257 10.32 -16.99 0.78
C PRO A 257 9.65 -16.80 2.15
N PRO A 258 9.48 -17.86 2.96
CA PRO A 258 8.89 -17.72 4.27
C PRO A 258 9.78 -16.88 5.18
N GLU A 259 9.18 -16.24 6.18
CA GLU A 259 9.95 -15.58 7.23
C GLU A 259 10.93 -16.55 7.88
N LYS A 260 12.15 -16.07 8.14
CA LYS A 260 13.17 -16.86 8.81
C LYS A 260 12.74 -17.13 10.25
N SER A 261 12.40 -18.37 10.56
CA SER A 261 12.17 -18.81 11.94
C SER A 261 13.47 -19.32 12.56
N ILE A 262 13.69 -18.98 13.83
CA ILE A 262 14.86 -19.45 14.60
C ILE A 262 14.49 -20.82 15.21
N PRO A 263 15.31 -21.87 15.04
CA PRO A 263 15.02 -23.16 15.65
C PRO A 263 14.86 -23.10 17.17
N ILE A 264 13.86 -23.78 17.71
CA ILE A 264 13.53 -23.76 19.16
C ILE A 264 14.73 -24.19 20.02
N CYS A 265 15.50 -25.21 19.59
CA CYS A 265 16.70 -25.65 20.33
C CYS A 265 17.76 -24.55 20.44
N THR A 266 17.92 -23.73 19.40
CA THR A 266 18.83 -22.59 19.39
C THR A 266 18.35 -21.50 20.35
N LEU A 267 17.05 -21.19 20.34
CA LEU A 267 16.46 -20.20 21.25
C LEU A 267 16.56 -20.61 22.72
N LYS A 268 16.30 -21.88 23.03
CA LYS A 268 16.24 -22.36 24.41
C LYS A 268 17.62 -22.63 25.02
N ASN A 269 18.54 -23.21 24.26
CA ASN A 269 19.76 -23.79 24.84
C ASN A 269 21.07 -23.25 24.24
N PHE A 270 21.06 -22.82 22.97
CA PHE A 270 22.30 -22.50 22.24
C PHE A 270 22.23 -21.18 21.44
N PRO A 271 21.90 -20.04 22.07
CA PRO A 271 21.89 -18.76 21.38
C PRO A 271 23.32 -18.34 21.03
N ASN A 272 23.57 -17.99 19.78
CA ASN A 272 24.89 -17.56 19.28
C ASN A 272 24.83 -16.24 18.49
N ALA A 273 23.65 -15.63 18.39
CA ALA A 273 23.40 -14.34 17.75
C ALA A 273 22.46 -13.51 18.63
N ILE A 274 22.56 -12.18 18.55
CA ILE A 274 21.79 -11.28 19.41
C ILE A 274 20.28 -11.44 19.19
N GLU A 275 19.88 -11.70 17.95
CA GLU A 275 18.49 -11.95 17.53
C GLU A 275 17.87 -13.12 18.29
N HIS A 276 18.66 -14.15 18.63
CA HIS A 276 18.18 -15.31 19.37
C HIS A 276 17.79 -14.91 20.80
N THR A 277 18.62 -14.10 21.45
CA THR A 277 18.33 -13.61 22.81
C THR A 277 17.18 -12.59 22.83
N LEU A 278 17.01 -11.80 21.76
CA LEU A 278 15.89 -10.89 21.60
C LEU A 278 14.57 -11.67 21.43
N GLN A 279 14.55 -12.69 20.59
CA GLN A 279 13.38 -13.55 20.42
C GLN A 279 13.05 -14.30 21.74
N TRP A 280 14.07 -14.84 22.42
CA TRP A 280 13.89 -15.44 23.74
C TRP A 280 13.30 -14.45 24.75
N ALA A 281 13.80 -13.21 24.79
CA ALA A 281 13.32 -12.20 25.73
C ALA A 281 11.86 -11.79 25.44
N ARG A 282 11.47 -11.72 24.16
CA ARG A 282 10.08 -11.52 23.75
C ARG A 282 9.19 -12.67 24.23
N ASP A 283 9.58 -13.91 23.98
CA ASP A 283 8.82 -15.09 24.39
C ASP A 283 8.68 -15.17 25.91
N ALA A 284 9.76 -14.83 26.65
CA ALA A 284 9.74 -14.76 28.11
C ALA A 284 8.78 -13.67 28.62
N PHE A 285 8.80 -12.48 28.00
CA PHE A 285 7.85 -11.41 28.33
C PHE A 285 6.41 -11.85 28.09
N GLU A 286 6.13 -12.46 26.94
CA GLU A 286 4.78 -12.94 26.59
C GLU A 286 4.30 -14.04 27.54
N GLY A 287 5.15 -15.00 27.89
CA GLY A 287 4.81 -16.06 28.83
C GLY A 287 4.51 -15.55 30.24
N VAL A 288 5.36 -14.66 30.77
CA VAL A 288 5.25 -14.16 32.15
C VAL A 288 4.10 -13.16 32.30
N PHE A 289 3.99 -12.18 31.40
CA PHE A 289 3.10 -11.02 31.62
C PHE A 289 1.78 -11.09 30.87
N LYS A 290 1.66 -11.95 29.85
CA LYS A 290 0.41 -12.10 29.08
C LYS A 290 -0.20 -13.47 29.30
N GLN A 291 0.48 -14.55 28.91
CA GLN A 291 -0.12 -15.88 28.87
C GLN A 291 -0.51 -16.39 30.27
N SER A 292 0.33 -16.16 31.28
CA SER A 292 0.02 -16.52 32.67
C SER A 292 -1.21 -15.78 33.20
N ALA A 293 -1.33 -14.48 32.90
CA ALA A 293 -2.48 -13.67 33.30
C ALA A 293 -3.77 -14.04 32.54
N GLU A 294 -3.69 -14.30 31.24
CA GLU A 294 -4.82 -14.75 30.42
C GLU A 294 -5.33 -16.12 30.88
N ASN A 295 -4.43 -17.06 31.17
CA ASN A 295 -4.81 -18.38 31.71
C ASN A 295 -5.51 -18.25 33.07
N ALA A 296 -4.99 -17.40 33.97
CA ALA A 296 -5.59 -17.16 35.27
C ALA A 296 -6.98 -16.51 35.14
N ALA A 297 -7.13 -15.51 34.25
CA ALA A 297 -8.42 -14.87 33.99
C ALA A 297 -9.44 -15.85 33.39
N GLN A 298 -9.03 -16.70 32.44
CA GLN A 298 -9.90 -17.73 31.85
C GLN A 298 -10.28 -18.79 32.87
N TYR A 299 -9.36 -19.20 33.75
CA TYR A 299 -9.65 -20.13 34.84
C TYR A 299 -10.74 -19.61 35.79
N ILE A 300 -10.70 -18.32 36.10
CA ILE A 300 -11.71 -17.68 36.96
C ILE A 300 -13.05 -17.50 36.23
N ALA A 301 -13.01 -17.09 34.96
CA ALA A 301 -14.21 -16.69 34.22
C ALA A 301 -14.98 -17.86 33.58
N ASP A 302 -14.30 -18.96 33.23
CA ASP A 302 -14.88 -20.07 32.48
C ASP A 302 -14.87 -21.38 33.29
N PRO A 303 -16.04 -21.84 33.79
CA PRO A 303 -16.14 -23.08 34.57
C PRO A 303 -15.66 -24.35 33.84
N GLN A 304 -15.62 -24.33 32.50
CA GLN A 304 -15.19 -25.48 31.69
C GLN A 304 -13.70 -25.42 31.32
N PHE A 305 -12.97 -24.39 31.73
CA PHE A 305 -11.58 -24.18 31.35
C PHE A 305 -10.68 -25.36 31.72
N THR A 306 -10.82 -25.88 32.94
CA THR A 306 -10.05 -27.05 33.42
C THR A 306 -10.30 -28.29 32.55
N GLU A 307 -11.55 -28.55 32.16
CA GLU A 307 -11.88 -29.68 31.29
C GLU A 307 -11.29 -29.53 29.87
N ARG A 308 -11.18 -28.30 29.38
CA ARG A 308 -10.53 -28.01 28.09
C ARG A 308 -9.02 -28.23 28.17
N ILE A 309 -8.37 -27.75 29.23
CA ILE A 309 -6.91 -27.87 29.38
C ILE A 309 -6.50 -29.34 29.51
N ILE A 310 -7.23 -30.15 30.28
CA ILE A 310 -6.88 -31.58 30.48
C ILE A 310 -6.88 -32.36 29.15
N LYS A 311 -7.61 -31.90 28.13
CA LYS A 311 -7.65 -32.51 26.79
C LYS A 311 -6.46 -32.11 25.91
N LEU A 312 -5.62 -31.16 26.33
CA LEU A 312 -4.43 -30.75 25.58
C LEU A 312 -3.33 -31.82 25.64
N PRO A 313 -2.52 -31.95 24.57
CA PRO A 313 -1.51 -33.00 24.48
C PRO A 313 -0.28 -32.75 25.36
N GLY A 314 0.32 -33.83 25.85
CA GLY A 314 1.65 -33.81 26.48
C GLY A 314 1.68 -33.11 27.85
N ILE A 315 2.71 -32.30 28.07
CA ILE A 315 2.96 -31.61 29.36
C ILE A 315 2.21 -30.28 29.49
N GLN A 316 1.58 -29.80 28.41
CA GLN A 316 0.88 -28.51 28.38
C GLN A 316 -0.14 -28.33 29.50
N PRO A 317 -0.96 -29.34 29.89
CA PRO A 317 -1.89 -29.18 31.00
C PRO A 317 -1.20 -28.82 32.32
N LEU A 318 -0.05 -29.44 32.59
CA LEU A 318 0.72 -29.19 33.80
C LEU A 318 1.37 -27.81 33.77
N GLU A 319 1.96 -27.41 32.63
CA GLU A 319 2.56 -26.08 32.48
C GLU A 319 1.54 -24.96 32.65
N ILE A 320 0.33 -25.13 32.09
CA ILE A 320 -0.75 -24.15 32.22
C ILE A 320 -1.23 -24.08 33.68
N LEU A 321 -1.48 -25.21 34.34
CA LEU A 321 -1.90 -25.22 35.75
C LEU A 321 -0.83 -24.63 36.68
N ASP A 322 0.46 -24.90 36.44
CA ASP A 322 1.55 -24.29 37.19
C ASP A 322 1.61 -22.77 36.97
N SER A 323 1.38 -22.30 35.74
CA SER A 323 1.30 -20.85 35.45
C SER A 323 0.14 -20.18 36.19
N ILE A 324 -1.02 -20.84 36.29
CA ILE A 324 -2.20 -20.31 36.99
C ILE A 324 -1.95 -20.28 38.49
N LYS A 325 -1.36 -21.34 39.05
CA LYS A 325 -1.00 -21.38 40.46
C LYS A 325 -0.07 -20.22 40.81
N LYS A 326 0.99 -20.03 40.02
CA LYS A 326 1.93 -18.91 40.20
C LYS A 326 1.30 -17.54 40.06
N ALA A 327 0.25 -17.40 39.25
CA ALA A 327 -0.40 -16.12 39.03
C ALA A 327 -1.47 -15.78 40.09
N LEU A 328 -2.09 -16.79 40.71
CA LEU A 328 -3.24 -16.60 41.61
C LEU A 328 -2.92 -16.87 43.09
N ILE A 329 -1.91 -17.67 43.39
CA ILE A 329 -1.63 -18.16 44.74
C ILE A 329 -0.27 -17.69 45.24
N ASP A 330 0.78 -17.84 44.43
CA ASP A 330 2.16 -17.50 44.78
C ASP A 330 2.48 -16.01 44.48
#